data_AF-A0A554VAZ1-F1
#
_entry.id   AF-A0A554VAZ1-F1
#
_cell.length_a   1.000
_cell.length_b   1.000
_cell.length_c   1.000
_cell.angle_alpha   90.00
_cell.angle_beta   90.00
_cell.angle_gamma   90.00
#
_symmetry.space_group_name_H-M   'P 1'
#
loop_
_entity.id
_entity.type
_entity.pdbx_description
1 polymer ?
#
loop_
_entity_poly.entity_id
_entity_poly.type
_entity_poly.pdbx_seq_one_letter_code
_entity_poly.pdbx_strand_id
1 'polypeptide(L)'
;MTKKEFYQVYIPALEKALDTDHVNLGFNVKGPEDYIDPELQVKLEKYLEKNEDNFLEKVAYYFDAKSHNFPSIGETPIEVCKVELVNEIHRIKAEFIE
;
A
#
# COMPACT_ATOMS: atom_id res chain seq x y z
N MET A 1 -15.96 -6.67 -6.08
CA MET A 1 -14.77 -7.44 -6.50
C MET A 1 -14.48 -8.50 -5.46
N THR A 2 -13.89 -9.61 -5.89
CA THR A 2 -13.34 -10.66 -5.02
C THR A 2 -11.99 -10.22 -4.43
N LYS A 3 -11.53 -10.89 -3.38
CA LYS A 3 -10.20 -10.66 -2.77
C LYS A 3 -9.07 -10.80 -3.80
N LYS A 4 -9.17 -11.80 -4.68
CA LYS A 4 -8.19 -12.03 -5.76
C LYS A 4 -8.17 -10.86 -6.75
N GLU A 5 -9.32 -10.45 -7.26
CA GLU A 5 -9.43 -9.32 -8.19
C GLU A 5 -8.94 -8.01 -7.56
N PHE A 6 -9.21 -7.80 -6.27
CA PHE A 6 -8.70 -6.66 -5.53
C PHE A 6 -7.17 -6.64 -5.55
N TYR A 7 -6.52 -7.72 -5.10
CA TYR A 7 -5.06 -7.75 -5.00
C TYR A 7 -4.35 -7.76 -6.36
N GLN A 8 -4.98 -8.29 -7.41
CA GLN A 8 -4.46 -8.17 -8.79
C GLN A 8 -4.35 -6.72 -9.28
N VAL A 9 -5.19 -5.81 -8.76
CA VAL A 9 -5.12 -4.39 -9.08
C VAL A 9 -4.27 -3.63 -8.06
N TYR A 10 -4.47 -3.91 -6.77
CA TYR A 10 -3.88 -3.15 -5.69
C TYR A 10 -2.38 -3.40 -5.51
N ILE A 11 -1.91 -4.66 -5.65
CA ILE A 11 -0.50 -4.99 -5.44
C ILE A 11 0.43 -4.29 -6.43
N PRO A 12 0.19 -4.31 -7.77
CA PRO A 12 1.04 -3.60 -8.70
C PRO A 12 1.11 -2.09 -8.43
N ALA A 13 -0.01 -1.49 -8.00
CA ALA A 13 -0.06 -0.08 -7.63
C ALA A 13 0.76 0.22 -6.37
N LEU A 14 0.65 -0.65 -5.36
CA LEU A 14 1.43 -0.55 -4.12
C LEU A 14 2.93 -0.73 -4.35
N GLU A 15 3.35 -1.69 -5.16
CA GLU A 15 4.77 -1.85 -5.54
C GLU A 15 5.30 -0.57 -6.19
N LYS A 16 4.53 0.03 -7.10
CA LYS A 16 4.90 1.30 -7.75
C LYS A 16 4.97 2.49 -6.77
N ALA A 17 4.07 2.54 -5.79
CA ALA A 17 4.11 3.53 -4.73
C ALA A 17 5.37 3.38 -3.85
N LEU A 18 5.72 2.15 -3.46
CA LEU A 18 6.93 1.86 -2.69
C LEU A 18 8.23 2.10 -3.46
N ASP A 19 8.22 1.90 -4.78
CA ASP A 19 9.37 2.21 -5.63
C ASP A 19 9.58 3.72 -5.82
N THR A 20 8.57 4.53 -5.55
CA THR A 20 8.60 5.99 -5.75
C THR A 20 8.55 6.78 -4.44
N ASP A 21 8.52 6.10 -3.29
CA ASP A 21 8.38 6.70 -1.96
C ASP A 21 9.59 7.54 -1.49
N HIS A 22 10.71 7.47 -2.21
CA HIS A 22 11.91 8.24 -1.97
C HIS A 22 12.01 9.50 -2.85
N VAL A 23 11.11 9.63 -3.84
CA VAL A 23 11.06 10.80 -4.73
C VAL A 23 10.65 12.02 -3.91
N ASN A 24 11.22 13.18 -4.22
CA ASN A 24 10.98 14.46 -3.52
C ASN A 24 11.34 14.47 -2.02
N LEU A 25 12.29 13.64 -1.58
CA LEU A 25 12.72 13.57 -0.18
C LEU A 25 11.57 13.25 0.80
N GLY A 26 10.57 12.46 0.38
CA GLY A 26 9.40 12.15 1.21
C GLY A 26 8.31 13.22 1.22
N PHE A 27 8.42 14.26 0.39
CA PHE A 27 7.37 15.28 0.24
C PHE A 27 6.41 14.91 -0.90
N ASN A 28 5.10 14.98 -0.67
CA ASN A 28 4.06 14.52 -1.62
C ASN A 28 4.25 13.06 -2.07
N VAL A 29 4.53 12.17 -1.11
CA VAL A 29 4.56 10.73 -1.36
C VAL A 29 3.18 10.31 -1.86
N LYS A 30 3.18 9.60 -3.00
CA LYS A 30 1.98 9.08 -3.63
C LYS A 30 1.65 7.71 -3.09
N GLY A 31 0.40 7.52 -2.66
CA GLY A 31 -0.11 6.24 -2.20
C GLY A 31 -0.40 5.29 -3.36
N PRO A 32 -0.76 4.03 -3.08
CA PRO A 32 -1.20 3.09 -4.12
C PRO A 32 -2.35 3.63 -4.97
N GLU A 33 -3.27 4.40 -4.39
CA GLU A 33 -4.42 5.01 -5.05
C GLU A 33 -4.05 5.94 -6.22
N ASP A 34 -2.88 6.62 -6.15
CA ASP A 34 -2.40 7.51 -7.22
C ASP A 34 -1.99 6.76 -8.50
N TYR A 35 -1.84 5.43 -8.42
CA TYR A 35 -1.37 4.58 -9.52
C TYR A 35 -2.47 3.68 -10.09
N ILE A 36 -3.72 3.89 -9.66
CA ILE A 36 -4.87 3.09 -10.03
C ILE A 36 -5.77 3.90 -10.95
N ASP A 37 -6.32 3.27 -11.99
CA ASP A 37 -7.29 3.92 -12.86
C ASP A 37 -8.53 4.38 -12.06
N PRO A 38 -9.02 5.62 -12.26
CA PRO A 38 -10.14 6.16 -11.48
C PRO A 38 -11.40 5.28 -11.48
N GLU A 39 -11.69 4.59 -12.58
CA GLU A 39 -12.83 3.66 -12.67
C GLU A 39 -12.65 2.40 -11.80
N LEU A 40 -11.40 1.95 -11.59
CA LEU A 40 -11.06 0.84 -10.70
C LEU A 40 -11.01 1.32 -9.24
N GLN A 41 -10.57 2.55 -9.00
CA GLN A 41 -10.50 3.15 -7.66
C GLN A 41 -11.85 3.09 -6.94
N VAL A 42 -12.94 3.48 -7.61
CA VAL A 42 -14.30 3.40 -7.03
C VAL A 42 -14.70 1.96 -6.65
N LYS A 43 -14.20 0.96 -7.38
CA LYS A 43 -14.50 -0.46 -7.08
C LYS A 43 -13.65 -0.96 -5.89
N LEU A 44 -12.41 -0.49 -5.78
CA LEU A 44 -11.51 -0.81 -4.66
C LEU A 44 -12.00 -0.16 -3.37
N GLU A 45 -12.40 1.11 -3.39
CA GLU A 45 -12.95 1.82 -2.22
C GLU A 45 -14.15 1.06 -1.63
N LYS A 46 -15.11 0.67 -2.48
CA LYS A 46 -16.26 -0.16 -2.06
C LYS A 46 -15.87 -1.53 -1.52
N TYR A 47 -14.74 -2.08 -1.95
CA TYR A 47 -14.23 -3.32 -1.40
C TYR A 47 -13.63 -3.09 0.00
N LEU A 48 -12.81 -2.03 0.14
CA LEU A 48 -12.15 -1.65 1.38
C LEU A 48 -13.14 -1.35 2.51
N GLU A 49 -14.27 -0.70 2.21
CA GLU A 49 -15.35 -0.44 3.18
C GLU A 49 -15.81 -1.66 4.01
N LYS A 50 -15.60 -2.88 3.49
CA LYS A 50 -16.06 -4.13 4.12
C LYS A 50 -14.97 -5.17 4.33
N ASN A 51 -13.78 -4.94 3.78
CA ASN A 51 -12.71 -5.94 3.73
C ASN A 51 -11.34 -5.36 4.11
N GLU A 52 -11.31 -4.20 4.76
CA GLU A 52 -10.09 -3.67 5.34
C GLU A 52 -9.49 -4.68 6.33
N ASP A 53 -8.18 -4.89 6.24
CA ASP A 53 -7.43 -5.82 7.07
C ASP A 53 -6.15 -5.14 7.58
N ASN A 54 -5.43 -5.84 8.47
CA ASN A 54 -4.22 -5.32 9.11
C ASN A 54 -3.14 -4.95 8.09
N PHE A 55 -3.05 -5.67 6.95
CA PHE A 55 -2.08 -5.32 5.92
C PHE A 55 -2.43 -3.97 5.28
N LEU A 56 -3.69 -3.77 4.91
CA LEU A 56 -4.17 -2.52 4.31
C LEU A 56 -4.04 -1.33 5.27
N GLU A 57 -4.33 -1.55 6.55
CA GLU A 57 -4.12 -0.54 7.61
C GLU A 57 -2.63 -0.16 7.75
N LYS A 58 -1.72 -1.14 7.74
CA LYS A 58 -0.27 -0.88 7.75
C LYS A 58 0.19 -0.09 6.54
N VAL A 59 -0.36 -0.37 5.35
CA VAL A 59 -0.08 0.41 4.14
C VAL A 59 -0.49 1.86 4.35
N ALA A 60 -1.72 2.10 4.83
CA ALA A 60 -2.20 3.45 5.10
C ALA A 60 -1.30 4.21 6.08
N TYR A 61 -0.93 3.59 7.20
CA TYR A 61 -0.02 4.22 8.19
C TYR A 61 1.37 4.48 7.63
N TYR A 62 1.90 3.60 6.78
CA TYR A 62 3.20 3.81 6.16
C TYR A 62 3.23 5.04 5.28
N PHE A 63 2.26 5.19 4.39
CA PHE A 63 2.20 6.31 3.47
C PHE A 63 1.86 7.63 4.19
N ASP A 64 1.00 7.58 5.21
CA ASP A 64 0.75 8.74 6.08
C ASP A 64 2.03 9.20 6.78
N ALA A 65 2.75 8.30 7.45
CA ALA A 65 3.99 8.62 8.14
C ALA A 65 5.07 9.12 7.18
N LYS A 66 5.23 8.49 6.01
CA LYS A 66 6.17 8.93 4.98
C LYS A 66 5.84 10.33 4.46
N SER A 67 4.57 10.64 4.19
CA SER A 67 4.16 11.96 3.71
C SER A 67 4.42 13.08 4.73
N HIS A 68 4.40 12.76 6.02
CA HIS A 68 4.73 13.67 7.11
C HIS A 68 6.22 13.66 7.51
N ASN A 69 7.07 12.91 6.80
CA ASN A 69 8.48 12.70 7.12
C ASN A 69 8.72 12.17 8.54
N PHE A 70 7.82 11.36 9.05
CA PHE A 70 8.02 10.71 10.34
C PHE A 70 9.05 9.59 10.23
N PRO A 71 9.98 9.51 11.20
CA PRO A 71 11.03 8.48 11.20
C PRO A 71 10.49 7.09 11.61
N SER A 72 9.31 7.04 12.23
CA SER A 72 8.72 5.82 12.78
C SER A 72 7.18 5.88 12.81
N ILE A 73 6.55 4.70 12.86
CA ILE A 73 5.14 4.50 13.17
C ILE A 73 5.10 3.86 14.57
N GLY A 74 4.71 4.64 15.57
CA GLY A 74 4.92 4.25 16.97
C GLY A 74 6.42 4.07 17.27
N GLU A 75 6.79 2.90 17.79
CA GLU A 75 8.18 2.54 18.08
C GLU A 75 8.93 1.90 16.89
N THR A 76 8.22 1.60 15.80
CA THR A 76 8.80 0.88 14.65
C THR A 76 9.39 1.86 13.64
N PRO A 77 10.70 1.77 13.31
CA PRO A 77 11.31 2.61 12.28
C PRO A 77 10.65 2.43 10.91
N ILE A 78 10.51 3.52 10.16
CA ILE A 78 9.81 3.50 8.87
C ILE A 78 10.41 2.52 7.86
N GLU A 79 11.73 2.34 7.88
CA GLU A 79 12.43 1.38 7.03
C GLU A 79 12.11 -0.07 7.39
N VAL A 80 11.86 -0.36 8.68
CA VAL A 80 11.41 -1.67 9.12
C VAL A 80 9.99 -1.92 8.65
N CYS A 81 9.10 -0.92 8.75
CA CYS A 81 7.74 -1.00 8.20
C CYS A 81 7.76 -1.29 6.70
N LYS A 82 8.63 -0.63 5.92
CA LYS A 82 8.78 -0.90 4.48
C LYS A 82 9.13 -2.35 4.19
N VAL A 83 10.10 -2.92 4.93
CA VAL A 83 10.50 -4.32 4.78
C VAL A 83 9.36 -5.27 5.11
N GLU A 84 8.59 -5.00 6.17
CA GLU A 84 7.39 -5.78 6.51
C GLU A 84 6.35 -5.76 5.38
N LEU A 85 6.08 -4.58 4.81
CA LEU A 85 5.14 -4.44 3.69
C LEU A 85 5.60 -5.23 2.47
N VAL A 86 6.88 -5.15 2.10
CA VAL A 86 7.44 -5.92 0.98
C VAL A 86 7.32 -7.43 1.21
N ASN A 87 7.57 -7.91 2.43
CA ASN A 87 7.39 -9.33 2.76
C ASN A 87 5.93 -9.78 2.63
N GLU A 88 4.98 -8.95 3.07
CA GLU A 88 3.56 -9.28 2.97
C GLU A 88 3.06 -9.22 1.52
N ILE A 89 3.55 -8.27 0.70
CA ILE A 89 3.32 -8.24 -0.75
C ILE A 89 3.75 -9.57 -1.38
N HIS A 90 4.94 -10.08 -1.07
CA HIS A 90 5.39 -11.36 -1.61
C HIS A 90 4.47 -12.53 -1.23
N ARG A 91 3.94 -12.55 0.00
CA ARG A 91 2.98 -13.57 0.44
C ARG A 91 1.66 -13.47 -0.32
N ILE A 92 1.11 -12.26 -0.46
CA ILE A 92 -0.13 -12.01 -1.18
C ILE A 92 0.02 -12.41 -2.65
N LYS A 93 1.17 -12.12 -3.27
CA LYS A 93 1.46 -12.53 -4.66
C LYS A 93 1.43 -14.04 -4.80
N ALA A 94 2.09 -14.77 -3.91
CA ALA A 94 2.09 -16.24 -3.91
C ALA A 94 0.69 -16.85 -3.67
N GLU A 95 -0.21 -16.16 -2.97
CA GLU A 95 -1.56 -16.66 -2.69
C GLU A 95 -2.58 -16.30 -3.80
N PHE A 96 -2.48 -15.11 -4.39
CA PHE A 96 -3.54 -14.55 -5.24
C PHE A 96 -3.14 -14.24 -6.67
N ILE A 97 -1.84 -14.13 -6.98
CA ILE A 97 -1.36 -13.65 -8.29
C ILE A 97 -0.61 -14.75 -9.05
N GLU A 98 0.27 -15.48 -8.37
CA GLU A 98 1.00 -16.64 -8.88
C GLU A 98 0.15 -17.92 -8.84
#